data_AF-A0A957L736-F1
#
_entry.id   AF-A0A957L736-F1
#
_cell.length_a   1.000
_cell.length_b   1.000
_cell.length_c   1.000
_cell.angle_alpha   90.00
_cell.angle_beta   90.00
_cell.angle_gamma   90.00
#
_symmetry.space_group_name_H-M   'P 1'
#
loop_
_entity.id
_entity.type
_entity.pdbx_description
1 polymer ?
#
loop_
_entity_poly.entity_id
_entity_poly.type
_entity_poly.pdbx_seq_one_letter_code
_entity_poly.pdbx_strand_id
1 'polypeptide(L)'
;MKSVRLFLVLLLLAFMIVACGGSDEESTPEAASPTEAASESTSEESTAEESSTDGGAEASGELAQVRIGWAGSPDTLNPGTAVLSEAYTLFELVYDSMYQLQPDGTYTLELAESVDVSDDGLTYT
;
A
#
# COMPACT_ATOMS: atom_id res chain seq x y z
N MET A 1 52.40 -6.92 16.86
CA MET A 1 51.18 -7.49 17.47
C MET A 1 49.95 -6.58 17.34
N LYS A 2 49.95 -5.31 17.81
CA LYS A 2 48.79 -4.41 17.63
C LYS A 2 48.40 -4.19 16.16
N SER A 3 49.38 -3.98 15.28
CA SER A 3 49.18 -3.89 13.82
C SER A 3 48.53 -5.14 13.21
N VAL A 4 48.99 -6.33 13.60
CA VAL A 4 48.43 -7.62 13.14
C VAL A 4 46.98 -7.80 13.60
N ARG A 5 46.65 -7.44 14.85
CA ARG A 5 45.27 -7.49 15.36
C ARG A 5 44.36 -6.49 14.64
N LEU A 6 44.85 -5.28 14.36
CA LEU A 6 44.11 -4.26 13.60
C LEU A 6 43.83 -4.74 12.16
N PHE A 7 44.84 -5.32 11.50
CA PHE A 7 44.71 -5.85 10.14
C PHE A 7 43.72 -7.03 10.08
N LEU A 8 43.74 -7.92 11.08
CA LEU A 8 42.84 -9.07 11.14
C LEU A 8 41.37 -8.67 11.40
N VAL A 9 41.12 -7.64 12.21
CA VAL A 9 39.76 -7.08 12.39
C VAL A 9 39.26 -6.39 11.12
N LEU A 10 40.12 -5.63 10.44
CA LEU A 10 39.74 -4.90 9.21
C LEU A 10 39.47 -5.86 8.04
N LEU A 11 40.22 -6.97 7.97
CA LEU A 11 39.99 -8.05 7.00
C LEU A 11 38.67 -8.80 7.27
N LEU A 12 38.32 -9.08 8.54
CA LEU A 12 37.02 -9.66 8.89
C LEU A 12 35.84 -8.75 8.55
N LEU A 13 35.99 -7.43 8.73
CA LEU A 13 34.95 -6.46 8.37
C LEU A 13 34.65 -6.43 6.86
N ALA A 14 35.68 -6.60 6.03
CA ALA A 14 35.54 -6.60 4.57
C ALA A 14 34.73 -7.80 4.03
N PHE A 15 34.86 -8.98 4.65
CA PHE A 15 34.11 -10.17 4.23
C PHE A 15 32.59 -10.06 4.45
N MET A 16 32.15 -9.29 5.44
CA MET A 16 30.71 -9.06 5.69
C MET A 16 30.01 -8.24 4.59
N ILE A 17 30.75 -7.46 3.81
CA ILE A 17 30.19 -6.60 2.74
C ILE A 17 29.87 -7.42 1.47
N VAL A 18 30.61 -8.51 1.24
CA VAL A 18 30.43 -9.36 0.04
C VAL A 18 29.19 -10.26 0.13
N ALA A 19 28.67 -10.52 1.33
CA ALA A 19 27.55 -11.43 1.55
C ALA A 19 26.17 -10.88 1.15
N CYS A 20 26.07 -9.64 0.65
CA CYS A 20 24.81 -8.99 0.29
C CYS A 20 24.75 -8.52 -1.18
N GLY A 21 25.64 -9.02 -2.05
CA GLY A 21 25.81 -8.52 -3.42
C GLY A 21 26.25 -9.58 -4.43
N GLY A 22 25.50 -10.68 -4.53
CA GLY A 22 25.67 -11.70 -5.57
C GLY A 22 24.39 -11.90 -6.37
N SER A 23 24.44 -11.63 -7.67
CA SER A 23 23.41 -11.95 -8.67
C SER A 23 24.01 -12.88 -9.74
N ASP A 24 23.18 -13.30 -10.70
CA ASP A 24 23.50 -14.17 -11.86
C ASP A 24 23.65 -15.68 -11.48
N GLU A 25 23.17 -16.67 -12.26
CA GLU A 25 22.43 -16.68 -13.55
C GLU A 25 21.74 -18.06 -13.74
N GLU A 26 20.70 -18.15 -14.62
CA GLU A 26 20.55 -19.13 -15.74
C GLU A 26 19.09 -19.54 -16.14
N SER A 27 18.86 -19.42 -17.46
CA SER A 27 18.21 -20.41 -18.36
C SER A 27 16.67 -20.57 -18.48
N THR A 28 16.13 -19.79 -19.43
CA THR A 28 15.07 -20.05 -20.46
C THR A 28 15.16 -21.48 -21.07
N PRO A 29 14.12 -22.16 -21.66
CA PRO A 29 12.98 -21.67 -22.47
C PRO A 29 11.59 -22.24 -22.04
N GLU A 30 10.45 -22.23 -22.77
CA GLU A 30 10.15 -21.95 -24.19
C GLU A 30 8.75 -21.29 -24.40
N ALA A 31 8.03 -21.57 -25.50
CA ALA A 31 6.87 -20.82 -26.00
C ALA A 31 5.58 -21.65 -26.18
N ALA A 32 4.41 -20.98 -26.15
CA ALA A 32 3.38 -21.08 -27.20
C ALA A 32 2.24 -20.05 -26.99
N SER A 33 1.86 -19.35 -28.06
CA SER A 33 0.54 -18.72 -28.20
C SER A 33 -0.37 -19.67 -29.00
N PRO A 34 -1.70 -19.54 -28.90
CA PRO A 34 -2.36 -18.92 -30.03
C PRO A 34 -3.43 -17.87 -29.66
N THR A 35 -3.77 -17.09 -30.69
CA THR A 35 -4.84 -16.10 -30.74
C THR A 35 -6.24 -16.74 -30.66
N GLU A 36 -7.23 -15.99 -30.17
CA GLU A 36 -8.48 -15.78 -30.92
C GLU A 36 -9.24 -14.54 -30.43
N ALA A 37 -10.09 -13.97 -31.29
CA ALA A 37 -10.82 -12.74 -31.04
C ALA A 37 -12.31 -12.90 -31.38
N ALA A 38 -13.18 -12.52 -30.44
CA ALA A 38 -14.61 -12.26 -30.62
C ALA A 38 -15.00 -11.29 -29.48
N SER A 39 -15.23 -10.00 -29.71
CA SER A 39 -16.35 -9.37 -30.45
C SER A 39 -17.69 -9.46 -29.70
N GLU A 40 -18.03 -8.34 -29.07
CA GLU A 40 -19.38 -7.80 -28.81
C GLU A 40 -20.49 -8.70 -28.24
N SER A 41 -21.00 -8.28 -27.08
CA SER A 41 -22.43 -7.99 -27.00
C SER A 41 -22.67 -6.79 -26.07
N THR A 42 -23.32 -5.75 -26.60
CA THR A 42 -23.87 -4.69 -25.77
C THR A 42 -25.12 -5.20 -25.06
N SER A 43 -25.40 -4.75 -23.84
CA SER A 43 -26.66 -4.99 -23.17
C SER A 43 -27.05 -3.72 -22.41
N GLU A 44 -27.78 -2.85 -23.10
CA GLU A 44 -28.41 -1.67 -22.52
C GLU A 44 -29.66 -2.13 -21.75
N GLU A 45 -29.57 -2.32 -20.43
CA GLU A 45 -30.76 -2.48 -19.59
C GLU A 45 -31.12 -1.15 -18.92
N SER A 46 -32.15 -0.51 -19.47
CA SER A 46 -32.70 0.74 -18.96
C SER A 46 -33.51 0.50 -17.69
N THR A 47 -32.94 0.81 -16.52
CA THR A 47 -33.68 0.87 -15.25
C THR A 47 -34.11 2.31 -14.97
N ALA A 48 -35.41 2.51 -14.71
CA ALA A 48 -36.02 3.81 -14.52
C ALA A 48 -35.66 4.43 -13.15
N GLU A 49 -35.75 5.76 -13.08
CA GLU A 49 -35.54 6.55 -11.87
C GLU A 49 -36.56 6.22 -10.77
N GLU A 50 -36.08 5.89 -9.57
CA GLU A 50 -36.80 6.14 -8.32
C GLU A 50 -36.19 7.39 -7.68
N SER A 51 -36.91 8.51 -7.78
CA SER A 51 -36.44 9.81 -7.28
C SER A 51 -36.59 9.88 -5.76
N SER A 52 -35.47 9.75 -5.03
CA SER A 52 -35.40 10.05 -3.60
C SER A 52 -34.62 11.34 -3.36
N THR A 53 -35.35 12.45 -3.26
CA THR A 53 -34.79 13.75 -2.88
C THR A 53 -34.52 13.78 -1.37
N ASP A 54 -33.25 13.79 -0.97
CA ASP A 54 -32.83 14.39 0.29
C ASP A 54 -31.52 15.19 0.08
N GLY A 55 -31.32 16.22 0.91
CA GLY A 55 -30.48 17.37 0.57
C GLY A 55 -28.97 17.12 0.57
N GLY A 56 -28.39 16.83 -0.60
CA GLY A 56 -26.96 16.99 -0.86
C GLY A 56 -26.64 18.37 -1.44
N ALA A 57 -25.62 19.06 -0.93
CA ALA A 57 -25.17 20.32 -1.52
C ALA A 57 -24.60 20.09 -2.92
N GLU A 58 -25.06 20.87 -3.91
CA GLU A 58 -24.56 20.87 -5.29
C GLU A 58 -23.04 21.05 -5.31
N ALA A 59 -22.30 19.97 -5.57
CA ALA A 59 -20.87 19.99 -5.78
C ALA A 59 -20.56 20.57 -7.17
N SER A 60 -20.72 21.89 -7.30
CA SER A 60 -20.51 22.66 -8.54
C SER A 60 -19.02 22.86 -8.89
N GLY A 61 -18.23 21.78 -8.72
CA GLY A 61 -16.82 21.72 -9.07
C GLY A 61 -16.60 20.78 -10.25
N GLU A 62 -15.66 21.12 -11.14
CA GLU A 62 -15.16 20.19 -12.14
C GLU A 62 -14.57 18.95 -11.44
N LEU A 63 -14.93 17.75 -11.91
CA LEU A 63 -14.50 16.48 -11.29
C LEU A 63 -12.97 16.34 -11.37
N ALA A 64 -12.30 16.54 -10.24
CA ALA A 64 -10.86 16.37 -10.14
C ALA A 64 -10.47 14.89 -10.28
N GLN A 65 -9.77 14.54 -11.37
CA GLN A 65 -9.24 13.20 -11.59
C GLN A 65 -7.72 13.17 -11.37
N VAL A 66 -7.28 12.37 -10.40
CA VAL A 66 -5.86 12.08 -10.16
C VAL A 66 -5.53 10.69 -10.71
N ARG A 67 -4.38 10.56 -11.38
CA ARG A 67 -3.80 9.26 -11.78
C ARG A 67 -2.47 9.09 -11.04
N ILE A 68 -2.34 8.01 -10.28
CA ILE A 68 -1.14 7.67 -9.53
C ILE A 68 -0.49 6.46 -10.20
N GLY A 69 0.82 6.56 -10.49
CA GLY A 69 1.60 5.44 -11.01
C GLY A 69 2.31 4.71 -9.87
N TRP A 70 2.13 3.39 -9.79
CA TRP A 70 2.79 2.54 -8.79
C TRP A 70 3.78 1.58 -9.46
N ALA A 71 4.90 1.31 -8.80
CA ALA A 71 5.89 0.32 -9.19
C ALA A 71 5.48 -1.16 -8.93
N GLY A 72 4.35 -1.39 -8.25
CA GLY A 72 3.92 -2.72 -7.79
C GLY A 72 2.40 -2.81 -7.61
N SER A 73 1.93 -3.97 -7.19
CA SER A 73 0.51 -4.24 -6.90
C SER A 73 0.35 -4.72 -5.45
N PRO A 74 -0.80 -4.47 -4.79
CA PRO A 74 -1.08 -5.03 -3.47
C PRO A 74 -1.06 -6.57 -3.53
N ASP A 75 -0.61 -7.18 -2.44
CA ASP A 75 -0.71 -8.62 -2.22
C ASP A 75 -2.15 -9.06 -1.93
N THR A 76 -2.94 -8.19 -1.30
CA THR A 76 -4.35 -8.40 -0.97
C THR A 76 -5.05 -7.07 -0.68
N LEU A 77 -6.37 -7.02 -0.87
CA LEU A 77 -7.21 -5.90 -0.42
C LEU A 77 -7.90 -6.17 0.93
N ASN A 78 -7.53 -7.25 1.63
CA ASN A 78 -8.02 -7.54 2.98
C ASN A 78 -6.97 -7.06 4.01
N PRO A 79 -7.25 -5.98 4.78
CA PRO A 79 -6.30 -5.41 5.73
C PRO A 79 -5.92 -6.34 6.89
N GLY A 80 -6.74 -7.37 7.18
CA GLY A 80 -6.40 -8.40 8.18
C GLY A 80 -5.36 -9.42 7.71
N THR A 81 -4.88 -9.34 6.46
CA THR A 81 -3.97 -10.33 5.83
C THR A 81 -2.83 -9.73 5.02
N ALA A 82 -2.78 -8.41 4.85
CA ALA A 82 -1.79 -7.74 4.02
C ALA A 82 -0.40 -7.66 4.67
N VAL A 83 0.64 -7.70 3.84
CA VAL A 83 2.03 -7.50 4.28
C VAL A 83 2.83 -6.52 3.42
N LEU A 84 2.32 -6.09 2.25
CA LEU A 84 3.02 -5.12 1.38
C LEU A 84 2.50 -3.69 1.57
N SER A 85 3.42 -2.72 1.48
CA SER A 85 3.12 -1.27 1.46
C SER A 85 2.05 -0.88 0.44
N GLU A 86 2.03 -1.59 -0.68
CA GLU A 86 1.09 -1.51 -1.79
C GLU A 86 -0.37 -1.64 -1.36
N ALA A 87 -0.64 -2.47 -0.36
CA ALA A 87 -1.97 -2.62 0.22
C ALA A 87 -2.28 -1.48 1.20
N TYR A 88 -1.31 -1.06 2.01
CA TYR A 88 -1.51 -0.05 3.07
C TYR A 88 -1.92 1.32 2.53
N THR A 89 -1.29 1.87 1.47
CA THR A 89 -1.76 3.16 0.92
C THR A 89 -3.11 3.05 0.21
N LEU A 90 -3.53 1.86 -0.25
CA LEU A 90 -4.90 1.65 -0.72
C LEU A 90 -5.90 1.62 0.44
N PHE A 91 -5.49 1.11 1.61
CA PHE A 91 -6.33 1.16 2.81
C PHE A 91 -6.52 2.60 3.30
N GLU A 92 -5.46 3.42 3.32
CA GLU A 92 -5.52 4.86 3.63
C GLU A 92 -6.42 5.69 2.67
N LEU A 93 -6.84 5.12 1.54
CA LEU A 93 -7.75 5.75 0.57
C LEU A 93 -9.20 5.22 0.62
N VAL A 94 -9.46 4.14 1.39
CA VAL A 94 -10.71 3.37 1.36
C VAL A 94 -11.29 3.12 2.76
N TYR A 95 -10.46 3.13 3.79
CA TYR A 95 -10.84 2.87 5.18
C TYR A 95 -10.35 4.00 6.09
N ASP A 96 -11.29 4.64 6.77
CA ASP A 96 -10.98 5.54 7.87
C ASP A 96 -10.53 4.74 9.10
N SER A 97 -9.81 5.40 10.00
CA SER A 97 -9.15 4.82 11.17
C SER A 97 -9.51 5.57 12.46
N MET A 98 -9.11 5.08 13.64
CA MET A 98 -9.29 5.86 14.88
C MET A 98 -8.37 7.09 14.92
N TYR A 99 -7.17 6.98 14.32
CA TYR A 99 -6.15 8.01 14.27
C TYR A 99 -5.49 8.07 12.90
N GLN A 100 -5.65 9.20 12.22
CA GLN A 100 -4.95 9.46 10.96
C GLN A 100 -3.51 9.94 11.23
N LEU A 101 -2.56 9.39 10.46
CA LEU A 101 -1.18 9.88 10.40
C LEU A 101 -1.11 11.12 9.49
N GLN A 102 -0.54 12.20 10.02
CA GLN A 102 -0.40 13.46 9.29
C GLN A 102 0.97 13.55 8.57
N PRO A 103 1.10 14.35 7.49
CA PRO A 103 2.35 14.47 6.74
C PRO A 103 3.56 15.01 7.53
N ASP A 104 3.34 15.60 8.71
CA ASP A 104 4.39 16.05 9.63
C ASP A 104 4.84 14.96 10.64
N GLY A 105 4.25 13.76 10.58
CA GLY A 105 4.50 12.64 11.47
C GLY A 105 3.71 12.67 12.78
N THR A 106 2.79 13.63 12.95
CA THR A 106 1.85 13.66 14.09
C THR A 106 0.62 12.79 13.82
N TYR A 107 -0.14 12.47 14.86
CA TYR A 107 -1.43 11.78 14.74
C TYR A 107 -2.57 12.70 15.15
N THR A 108 -3.66 12.67 14.38
CA THR A 108 -4.93 13.33 14.71
C THR A 108 -6.03 12.28 14.80
N LEU A 109 -7.01 12.53 15.67
CA LEU A 109 -8.23 11.73 15.73
C LEU A 109 -9.02 11.84 14.41
N GLU A 110 -9.63 10.73 13.98
CA GLU A 110 -10.41 10.64 12.74
C GLU A 110 -11.81 10.06 13.00
N LEU A 111 -11.98 8.73 13.05
CA LEU A 111 -13.26 8.10 13.43
C LEU A 111 -13.57 8.20 14.92
N ALA A 112 -12.53 8.32 15.76
CA ALA A 112 -12.68 8.52 17.19
C ALA A 112 -12.90 10.01 17.48
N GLU A 113 -13.86 10.37 18.32
CA GLU A 113 -14.11 11.77 18.73
C GLU A 113 -13.22 12.20 19.91
N SER A 114 -12.79 11.24 20.72
CA SER A 114 -11.95 11.43 21.90
C SER A 114 -11.09 10.19 22.16
N VAL A 115 -10.12 10.31 23.06
CA VAL A 115 -9.49 9.16 23.70
C VAL A 115 -9.24 9.47 25.19
N ASP A 116 -9.64 8.56 26.05
CA ASP A 116 -9.24 8.51 27.45
C ASP A 116 -8.25 7.36 27.66
N VAL A 117 -7.11 7.64 28.31
CA VAL A 117 -6.06 6.67 28.59
C VAL A 117 -5.90 6.52 30.10
N SER A 118 -5.88 5.28 30.60
CA SER A 118 -5.70 5.01 32.03
C SER A 118 -4.31 5.41 32.55
N ASP A 119 -4.21 5.70 33.86
CA ASP A 119 -2.95 6.06 34.54
C ASP A 119 -1.81 5.03 34.35
N ASP A 120 -2.17 3.75 34.10
CA ASP A 120 -1.23 2.65 33.85
C ASP A 120 -0.93 2.41 32.36
N GLY A 121 -1.61 3.11 31.45
CA GLY A 121 -1.46 2.99 29.99
C GLY A 121 -1.95 1.66 29.40
N LEU A 122 -2.77 0.90 30.13
CA LEU A 122 -3.27 -0.42 29.69
C LEU A 122 -4.70 -0.40 29.15
N THR A 123 -5.46 0.68 29.39
CA THR A 123 -6.82 0.86 28.89
C THR A 123 -6.91 2.14 28.07
N TYR A 124 -7.52 2.02 26.89
CA TYR A 124 -7.86 3.10 25.97
C TYR A 124 -9.37 3.04 25.72
N THR A 125 -10.06 4.17 25.76
CA THR A 125 -11.52 4.27 25.58
C THR A 125 -11.86 5.49 24.74
#